data_AF-A0A2D6DYM0-F1
#
_entry.id   AF-A0A2D6DYM0-F1
#
_cell.length_a   1.000
_cell.length_b   1.000
_cell.length_c   1.000
_cell.angle_alpha   90.00
_cell.angle_beta   90.00
_cell.angle_gamma   90.00
#
_symmetry.space_group_name_H-M   'P 1'
#
loop_
_entity.id
_entity.type
_entity.pdbx_description
1 polymer ?
#
loop_
_entity_poly.entity_id
_entity_poly.type
_entity_poly.pdbx_seq_one_letter_code
_entity_poly.pdbx_strand_id
1 'polypeptide(L)' 'MRVITYKDRGYQKFVASLDRRAEPPRELEEAVAGIVGEVRRRGDRALIDFTKKFDKAKLN' A
#
# COMPACT_ATOMS: atom_id res chain seq x y z
N MET A 1 -13.88 -4.06 21.87
CA MET A 1 -14.32 -4.04 20.46
C MET A 1 -15.35 -2.94 20.29
N ARG A 2 -15.18 -2.02 19.34
CA ARG A 2 -16.14 -0.92 19.12
C ARG A 2 -17.22 -1.40 18.13
N VAL A 3 -18.48 -1.40 18.55
CA VAL A 3 -19.63 -1.69 17.68
C VAL A 3 -20.23 -0.35 17.26
N ILE A 4 -20.42 -0.16 15.95
CA ILE A 4 -21.09 1.01 15.37
C ILE A 4 -22.37 0.53 14.70
N THR A 5 -23.48 1.22 14.95
CA THR A 5 -24.79 0.90 14.38
C THR A 5 -25.24 2.00 13.42
N TYR A 6 -26.09 1.65 12.44
CA TYR A 6 -26.69 2.62 11.50
C TYR A 6 -27.54 3.69 12.18
N LYS A 7 -27.91 3.47 13.45
CA LYS A 7 -28.66 4.41 14.29
C LYS A 7 -27.78 5.50 14.93
N ASP A 8 -26.47 5.34 14.91
CA ASP A 8 -25.57 6.31 15.52
C ASP A 8 -25.60 7.63 14.72
N ARG A 9 -25.72 8.77 15.40
CA ARG A 9 -25.71 10.10 14.76
C ARG A 9 -24.49 10.34 13.85
N GLY A 10 -23.37 9.68 14.16
CA GLY A 10 -22.12 9.75 13.40
C GLY A 10 -21.97 8.69 12.31
N TYR A 11 -22.95 7.79 12.11
CA TYR A 11 -22.84 6.65 11.21
C TYR A 11 -22.45 7.05 9.79
N GLN A 12 -23.14 8.03 9.20
CA GLN A 12 -22.85 8.47 7.83
C GLN A 12 -21.43 9.03 7.67
N LYS A 13 -20.97 9.82 8.65
CA LYS A 13 -19.59 10.35 8.64
C LYS A 13 -18.56 9.23 8.80
N PHE A 14 -18.83 8.24 9.67
CA PHE A 14 -17.98 7.08 9.84
C PHE A 14 -17.89 6.26 8.55
N VAL A 15 -19.03 5.93 7.96
CA VAL A 15 -19.16 5.18 6.69
C VAL A 15 -18.45 5.90 5.53
N ALA A 16 -18.52 7.24 5.48
CA ALA A 16 -17.80 8.06 4.51
C ALA A 16 -16.29 8.13 4.76
N SER A 17 -15.84 7.99 6.02
CA SER A 17 -14.41 7.94 6.36
C SER A 17 -13.73 6.61 6.03
N LEU A 18 -14.51 5.56 5.73
CA LEU A 18 -13.95 4.30 5.26
C LEU A 18 -13.44 4.50 3.83
N ASP A 19 -12.13 4.36 3.63
CA ASP A 19 -11.49 4.37 2.31
C ASP A 19 -11.82 3.07 1.56
N ARG A 20 -13.08 2.94 1.14
CA ARG A 20 -13.66 1.77 0.47
C ARG A 20 -13.41 1.85 -1.02
N ARG A 21 -12.15 1.77 -1.43
CA ARG A 21 -11.78 1.65 -2.83
C ARG A 21 -11.77 0.17 -3.21
N ALA A 22 -12.40 -0.17 -4.32
CA ALA A 22 -12.28 -1.49 -4.93
C ALA A 22 -10.88 -1.70 -5.53
N GLU A 23 -10.27 -0.61 -5.99
CA GLU A 23 -8.96 -0.60 -6.65
C GLU A 23 -8.01 0.38 -5.94
N PRO A 24 -6.70 0.11 -5.93
CA PRO A 24 -5.72 1.04 -5.40
C PRO A 24 -5.70 2.35 -6.21
N PRO A 25 -5.23 3.46 -5.62
CA PRO A 25 -4.97 4.67 -6.39
C PRO A 25 -3.98 4.40 -7.52
N ARG A 26 -4.16 5.03 -8.69
CA ARG A 26 -3.26 4.91 -9.85
C ARG A 26 -1.79 5.16 -9.49
N GLU A 27 -1.51 6.11 -8.60
CA GLU A 27 -0.15 6.41 -8.14
C GLU A 27 0.51 5.21 -7.44
N LEU A 28 -0.27 4.41 -6.70
CA LEU A 28 0.22 3.19 -6.06
C LEU A 28 0.52 2.12 -7.11
N GLU A 29 -0.35 1.97 -8.12
CA GLU A 29 -0.13 1.02 -9.22
C GLU A 29 1.14 1.37 -10.00
N GLU A 30 1.31 2.63 -10.37
CA GLU A 30 2.50 3.13 -11.08
C GLU A 30 3.78 2.90 -10.26
N ALA A 31 3.74 3.14 -8.94
CA ALA A 31 4.87 2.90 -8.07
C ALA A 31 5.26 1.41 -8.02
N VAL A 32 4.28 0.51 -7.86
CA VAL A 32 4.52 -0.95 -7.82
C VAL A 32 5.01 -1.45 -9.18
N ALA A 33 4.40 -1.01 -10.28
CA ALA A 33 4.83 -1.37 -11.63
C ALA A 33 6.29 -0.95 -11.89
N GLY A 34 6.69 0.23 -11.41
CA GLY A 34 8.08 0.70 -11.47
C GLY A 34 9.06 -0.20 -10.71
N ILE A 35 8.70 -0.64 -9.51
CA ILE A 35 9.52 -1.58 -8.71
C ILE A 35 9.69 -2.91 -9.44
N VAL A 36 8.58 -3.49 -9.93
CA VAL A 36 8.60 -4.76 -10.68
C VAL A 36 9.46 -4.63 -11.95
N GLY A 37 9.32 -3.53 -12.68
CA GLY A 37 10.13 -3.24 -13.88
C GLY A 37 11.62 -3.17 -13.56
N GLU A 38 12.00 -2.52 -12.46
CA GLU A 38 13.39 -2.41 -12.03
C GLU A 38 13.99 -3.76 -11.61
N VAL A 39 13.23 -4.59 -10.89
CA VAL A 39 13.65 -5.95 -10.55
C VAL A 39 13.78 -6.81 -11.81
N ARG A 40 12.84 -6.72 -12.76
CA ARG A 40 12.95 -7.42 -14.04
C ARG A 40 14.20 -7.04 -14.84
N ARG A 41 14.60 -5.76 -14.77
CA ARG A 41 15.76 -5.22 -15.52
C ARG A 41 17.10 -5.50 -14.85
N ARG A 42 17.17 -5.44 -13.51
CA ARG A 42 18.43 -5.48 -12.74
C ARG A 42 18.59 -6.70 -11.83
N GLY A 43 17.57 -7.55 -11.72
CA GLY A 43 17.58 -8.75 -10.87
C GLY A 43 17.87 -8.42 -9.40
N ASP A 44 18.70 -9.26 -8.79
CA ASP A 44 19.05 -9.21 -7.36
C ASP A 44 19.60 -7.86 -6.92
N ARG A 45 20.29 -7.13 -7.81
CA ARG A 45 20.78 -5.78 -7.48
C ARG A 45 19.63 -4.85 -7.09
N ALA A 46 18.55 -4.82 -7.87
CA ALA A 46 17.37 -4.02 -7.53
C ALA A 46 16.67 -4.55 -6.28
N LEU A 47 16.62 -5.87 -6.10
CA LEU A 47 16.01 -6.48 -4.91
C LEU A 47 16.73 -6.03 -3.63
N ILE A 48 18.06 -6.14 -3.59
CA ILE A 48 18.89 -5.71 -2.44
C ILE A 48 18.72 -4.20 -2.18
N ASP A 49 18.71 -3.38 -3.22
CA ASP A 49 18.47 -1.94 -3.10
C ASP A 49 17.11 -1.64 -2.45
N PHE A 50 16.05 -2.33 -2.87
CA PHE A 50 14.70 -2.14 -2.33
C PHE A 50 14.56 -2.70 -0.91
N THR A 51 15.16 -3.85 -0.59
CA THR A 51 15.22 -4.38 0.78
C THR A 51 15.88 -3.38 1.73
N LYS A 52 17.00 -2.77 1.32
CA LYS A 52 17.64 -1.72 2.12
C LYS A 52 16.75 -0.48 2.26
N LYS A 53 16.02 -0.10 1.22
CA LYS A 53 15.16 1.10 1.23
C LYS A 53 13.95 0.92 2.15
N PHE A 54 13.22 -0.18 2.02
CA PHE A 54 11.93 -0.37 2.67
C PHE A 54 12.04 -1.09 4.00
N ASP A 55 12.83 -2.16 4.06
CA ASP A 55 12.95 -3.00 5.26
C ASP A 55 14.10 -2.55 6.18
N LYS A 56 14.94 -1.63 5.69
CA LYS A 56 16.18 -1.18 6.36
C LYS A 56 17.17 -2.32 6.65
N ALA A 57 16.98 -3.47 6.01
CA ALA A 57 17.84 -4.64 6.12
C ALA A 57 19.00 -4.55 5.11
N LYS A 58 20.16 -5.10 5.49
CA LYS A 58 21.31 -5.28 4.59
C LYS A 58 21.45 -6.77 4.31
N LEU A 59 21.51 -7.12 3.04
CA LEU A 59 21.79 -8.47 2.57
C LEU A 59 23.27 -8.53 2.17
N ASN A 60 23.95 -9.59 2.61
CA ASN A 60 25.38 -9.82 2.41
C ASN A 60 25.62 -10.70 1.19
#